data_AF-A0A2E0UAS6-F1
#
_entry.id   AF-A0A2E0UAS6-F1
#
_cell.length_a   1.000
_cell.length_b   1.000
_cell.length_c   1.000
_cell.angle_alpha   90.00
_cell.angle_beta   90.00
_cell.angle_gamma   90.00
#
_symmetry.space_group_name_H-M   'P 1'
#
loop_
_entity.id
_entity.type
_entity.pdbx_description
1 polymer ?
#
loop_
_entity_poly.entity_id
_entity_poly.type
_entity_poly.pdbx_seq_one_letter_code
_entity_poly.pdbx_strand_id
1 'polypeptide(L)'
;MSGIIAKSIGFAGLSVLANCTSVPPEPPVLDMGHGDIDYVMIHSDLPLFSSGDEGMWPRPFADDDSFGCVSSVSSGDWRLDFAGGEESEWIRLENYGAFHCWMNSWSADQRDELGRADALPTFFIHAADAKIDGKAIALWAVQIGALPGSEYMLLSRSRGSDPEKFTVLQKACPEDAIRNGEILSILRTEYCAINSKQDLIELMKEMAAQSPAGQLIYVGDYKD
;
A
#
# COMPACT_ATOMS: atom_id res chain seq x y z
N MET A 1 -72.02 -9.82 77.49
CA MET A 1 -71.96 -11.29 77.41
C MET A 1 -72.16 -11.69 75.96
N SER A 2 -71.36 -12.65 75.48
CA SER A 2 -71.39 -13.27 74.15
C SER A 2 -70.93 -12.35 73.00
N GLY A 3 -69.95 -12.65 72.14
CA GLY A 3 -69.15 -13.84 71.89
C GLY A 3 -68.93 -13.98 70.37
N ILE A 4 -67.73 -14.43 69.93
CA ILE A 4 -67.50 -15.37 68.79
C ILE A 4 -67.74 -14.77 67.35
N ILE A 5 -66.94 -14.92 66.26
CA ILE A 5 -65.81 -15.76 65.82
C ILE A 5 -65.21 -15.23 64.48
N ALA A 6 -63.92 -15.51 64.27
CA ALA A 6 -63.13 -15.82 63.04
C ALA A 6 -63.11 -14.92 61.78
N LYS A 7 -61.89 -14.48 61.40
CA LYS A 7 -60.99 -14.94 60.30
C LYS A 7 -61.39 -14.51 58.88
N SER A 8 -60.48 -13.80 58.22
CA SER A 8 -59.87 -14.29 56.98
C SER A 8 -58.59 -13.54 56.64
N ILE A 9 -57.67 -14.31 56.06
CA ILE A 9 -56.30 -14.02 55.67
C ILE A 9 -56.32 -13.50 54.23
N GLY A 10 -55.55 -12.46 53.94
CA GLY A 10 -55.27 -12.00 52.58
C GLY A 10 -53.77 -11.78 52.39
N PHE A 11 -53.12 -12.75 51.76
CA PHE A 11 -51.75 -12.65 51.25
C PHE A 11 -51.74 -11.71 50.04
N ALA A 12 -50.93 -10.64 50.08
CA ALA A 12 -50.57 -9.87 48.90
C ALA A 12 -49.11 -10.19 48.54
N GLY A 13 -48.94 -10.88 47.40
CA GLY A 13 -47.64 -11.23 46.86
C GLY A 13 -46.88 -10.00 46.35
N LEU A 14 -45.64 -9.87 46.79
CA LEU A 14 -44.67 -8.91 46.28
C LEU A 14 -43.97 -9.54 45.06
N SER A 15 -44.32 -9.10 43.85
CA SER A 15 -43.56 -9.45 42.63
C SER A 15 -42.37 -8.51 42.50
N VAL A 16 -41.16 -9.01 42.74
CA VAL A 16 -39.92 -8.33 42.40
C VAL A 16 -39.64 -8.60 40.92
N LEU A 17 -39.87 -7.60 40.07
CA LEU A 17 -39.36 -7.61 38.70
C LEU A 17 -37.86 -7.37 38.75
N ALA A 18 -37.09 -8.42 38.46
CA ALA A 18 -35.66 -8.32 38.23
C ALA A 18 -35.44 -7.56 36.91
N ASN A 19 -34.93 -6.33 37.01
CA ASN A 19 -34.40 -5.58 35.87
C ASN A 19 -33.12 -6.28 35.38
N CYS A 20 -33.24 -7.17 34.42
CA CYS A 20 -32.11 -7.63 33.62
C CYS A 20 -31.70 -6.51 32.66
N THR A 21 -30.88 -5.56 33.11
CA THR A 21 -30.13 -4.71 32.20
C THR A 21 -28.98 -5.56 31.63
N SER A 22 -29.21 -6.21 30.50
CA SER A 22 -28.12 -6.78 29.71
C SER A 22 -27.31 -5.63 29.15
N VAL A 23 -26.18 -5.32 29.80
CA VAL A 23 -25.13 -4.50 29.20
C VAL A 23 -24.68 -5.29 27.96
N PRO A 24 -24.82 -4.75 26.74
CA PRO A 24 -24.28 -5.41 25.57
C PRO A 24 -22.77 -5.58 25.77
N PRO A 25 -22.19 -6.73 25.39
CA PRO A 25 -20.74 -6.90 25.46
C PRO A 25 -20.10 -5.78 24.64
N GLU A 26 -19.16 -5.07 25.26
CA GLU A 26 -18.28 -4.15 24.54
C GLU A 26 -17.67 -4.92 23.35
N PRO A 27 -17.65 -4.36 22.14
CA PRO A 27 -16.99 -5.00 21.01
C PRO A 27 -15.53 -5.27 21.40
N PRO A 28 -14.96 -6.40 20.96
CA PRO A 28 -13.56 -6.68 21.25
C PRO A 28 -12.71 -5.52 20.75
N VAL A 29 -12.02 -4.85 21.66
CA VAL A 29 -10.92 -3.95 21.31
C VAL A 29 -9.86 -4.85 20.71
N LEU A 30 -9.70 -4.79 19.40
CA LEU A 30 -8.56 -5.40 18.72
C LEU A 30 -7.30 -4.72 19.30
N ASP A 31 -6.58 -5.49 20.10
CA ASP A 31 -5.25 -5.16 20.59
C ASP A 31 -4.32 -5.09 19.36
N MET A 32 -4.17 -3.89 18.78
CA MET A 32 -3.15 -3.59 17.76
C MET A 32 -1.76 -3.44 18.39
N GLY A 33 -1.46 -4.34 19.33
CA GLY A 33 -0.24 -4.37 20.12
C GLY A 33 0.85 -5.10 19.37
N HIS A 34 1.43 -4.44 18.37
CA HIS A 34 2.81 -4.48 17.84
C HIS A 34 2.71 -3.89 16.44
N GLY A 35 3.53 -2.88 16.13
CA GLY A 35 3.46 -2.10 14.91
C GLY A 35 3.93 -2.90 13.69
N ASP A 36 3.11 -3.86 13.27
CA ASP A 36 3.19 -4.47 11.95
C ASP A 36 2.89 -3.36 10.94
N ILE A 37 3.88 -2.99 10.14
CA ILE A 37 3.65 -2.04 9.04
C ILE A 37 3.01 -2.86 7.93
N ASP A 38 1.69 -3.07 8.00
CA ASP A 38 0.91 -3.65 6.92
C ASP A 38 1.01 -2.72 5.69
N TYR A 39 1.94 -3.04 4.79
CA TYR A 39 2.29 -2.20 3.65
C TYR A 39 1.27 -2.36 2.51
N VAL A 40 0.04 -1.88 2.69
CA VAL A 40 -0.99 -1.89 1.62
C VAL A 40 -0.75 -0.80 0.58
N MET A 41 -0.59 -1.14 -0.71
CA MET A 41 -0.27 -0.17 -1.78
C MET A 41 -1.35 0.91 -1.95
N ILE A 42 -0.95 2.06 -2.51
CA ILE A 42 -1.91 3.11 -2.87
C ILE A 42 -2.60 2.66 -4.16
N HIS A 43 -3.92 2.73 -4.21
CA HIS A 43 -4.69 2.41 -5.40
C HIS A 43 -5.14 3.68 -6.12
N SER A 44 -5.36 3.54 -7.41
CA SER A 44 -6.04 4.54 -8.22
C SER A 44 -7.04 3.87 -9.16
N ASP A 45 -8.17 4.52 -9.38
CA ASP A 45 -9.21 4.02 -10.28
C ASP A 45 -8.70 3.90 -11.72
N LEU A 46 -7.73 4.73 -12.10
CA LEU A 46 -7.06 4.72 -13.40
C LEU A 46 -5.57 5.00 -13.24
N PRO A 47 -4.73 4.55 -14.19
CA PRO A 47 -3.34 4.96 -14.24
C PRO A 47 -3.20 6.49 -14.17
N LEU A 48 -2.63 6.96 -13.07
CA LEU A 48 -2.28 8.36 -12.86
C LEU A 48 -1.28 8.84 -13.91
N PHE A 49 -0.31 8.02 -14.31
CA PHE A 49 0.69 8.37 -15.32
C PHE A 49 0.50 7.58 -16.62
N SER A 50 0.87 8.20 -17.74
CA SER A 50 0.66 7.70 -19.10
C SER A 50 1.92 7.82 -19.96
N SER A 51 1.94 7.18 -21.12
CA SER A 51 3.10 7.03 -22.02
C SER A 51 3.72 8.31 -22.59
N GLY A 52 3.18 9.49 -22.26
CA GLY A 52 3.74 10.80 -22.62
C GLY A 52 4.35 11.59 -21.45
N ASP A 53 4.29 11.06 -20.23
CA ASP A 53 4.82 11.74 -19.05
C ASP A 53 6.36 11.76 -19.06
N GLU A 54 6.96 12.95 -18.96
CA GLU A 54 8.42 13.14 -19.13
C GLU A 54 9.28 12.34 -18.15
N GLY A 55 8.75 12.07 -16.95
CA GLY A 55 9.40 11.32 -15.88
C GLY A 55 9.18 9.80 -15.94
N MET A 56 8.40 9.30 -16.89
CA MET A 56 8.09 7.86 -17.00
C MET A 56 9.24 7.10 -17.65
N TRP A 57 9.58 5.94 -17.10
CA TRP A 57 10.60 5.02 -17.57
C TRP A 57 10.04 3.59 -17.67
N PRO A 58 10.48 2.81 -18.68
CA PRO A 58 11.46 3.15 -19.71
C PRO A 58 10.92 4.13 -20.77
N ARG A 59 11.83 4.82 -21.46
CA ARG A 59 11.51 5.83 -22.49
C ARG A 59 11.88 5.35 -23.89
N PRO A 60 11.07 5.66 -24.92
CA PRO A 60 11.47 5.42 -26.29
C PRO A 60 12.60 6.34 -26.71
N PHE A 61 13.49 5.82 -27.55
CA PHE A 61 14.44 6.61 -28.33
C PHE A 61 14.40 6.16 -29.80
N ALA A 62 14.69 7.10 -30.69
CA ALA A 62 14.91 6.84 -32.10
C ALA A 62 15.91 7.86 -32.65
N ASP A 63 16.91 7.38 -33.39
CA ASP A 63 17.88 8.17 -34.14
C ASP A 63 17.98 7.64 -35.58
N ASP A 64 18.96 8.13 -36.35
CA ASP A 64 19.08 7.82 -37.79
C ASP A 64 19.32 6.32 -38.05
N ASP A 65 19.95 5.59 -37.12
CA ASP A 65 20.40 4.21 -37.32
C ASP A 65 19.79 3.22 -36.32
N SER A 66 19.08 3.69 -35.29
CA SER A 66 18.59 2.86 -34.21
C SER A 66 17.30 3.38 -33.55
N PHE A 67 16.55 2.47 -32.96
CA PHE A 67 15.39 2.78 -32.13
C PHE A 67 15.26 1.72 -31.03
N GLY A 68 14.61 2.08 -29.93
CA GLY A 68 14.36 1.15 -28.84
C GLY A 68 13.91 1.86 -27.58
N CYS A 69 14.23 1.25 -26.43
CA CYS A 69 13.89 1.76 -25.12
C CYS A 69 15.14 1.94 -24.27
N VAL A 70 15.20 3.06 -23.55
CA VAL A 70 16.22 3.34 -22.54
C VAL A 70 15.55 3.43 -21.18
N SER A 71 16.19 2.88 -20.14
CA SER A 71 15.70 2.93 -18.77
C SER A 71 16.74 3.58 -17.87
N SER A 72 16.30 4.43 -16.94
CA SER A 72 17.13 4.91 -15.83
C SER A 72 17.15 3.94 -14.63
N VAL A 73 16.42 2.82 -14.74
CA VAL A 73 16.25 1.81 -13.70
C VAL A 73 16.71 0.48 -14.25
N SER A 74 17.59 -0.21 -13.51
CA SER A 74 18.14 -1.50 -13.89
C SER A 74 17.03 -2.56 -13.99
N SER A 75 17.07 -3.34 -15.07
CA SER A 75 16.33 -4.61 -15.16
C SER A 75 17.05 -5.68 -14.33
N GLY A 76 16.33 -6.71 -13.90
CA GLY A 76 16.83 -7.80 -13.07
C GLY A 76 16.02 -7.94 -11.77
N ASP A 77 16.61 -8.61 -10.79
CA ASP A 77 15.95 -8.88 -9.51
C ASP A 77 16.26 -7.78 -8.50
N TRP A 78 15.21 -7.33 -7.83
CA TRP A 78 15.21 -6.38 -6.73
C TRP A 78 14.64 -7.06 -5.49
N ARG A 79 15.09 -6.60 -4.32
CA ARG A 79 14.59 -7.04 -3.02
C ARG A 79 14.02 -5.86 -2.26
N LEU A 80 12.80 -6.02 -1.76
CA LEU A 80 12.10 -5.08 -0.91
C LEU A 80 12.28 -5.52 0.55
N ASP A 81 13.09 -4.77 1.28
CA ASP A 81 13.36 -4.97 2.71
C ASP A 81 12.49 -4.00 3.52
N PHE A 82 11.47 -4.50 4.22
CA PHE A 82 10.62 -3.67 5.08
C PHE A 82 11.34 -3.25 6.38
N ALA A 83 11.04 -2.04 6.84
CA ALA A 83 11.50 -1.53 8.13
C ALA A 83 10.84 -2.33 9.26
N GLY A 84 11.62 -2.74 10.25
CA GLY A 84 11.16 -3.65 11.32
C GLY A 84 11.72 -5.08 11.19
N GLY A 85 12.32 -5.42 10.05
CA GLY A 85 12.92 -6.73 9.84
C GLY A 85 11.91 -7.83 9.55
N GLU A 86 10.73 -7.45 9.05
CA GLU A 86 9.74 -8.37 8.50
C GLU A 86 10.27 -9.14 7.27
N GLU A 87 9.45 -10.06 6.76
CA GLU A 87 9.71 -10.82 5.53
C GLU A 87 10.07 -9.89 4.37
N SER A 88 10.98 -10.32 3.49
CA SER A 88 11.37 -9.53 2.32
C SER A 88 10.59 -10.00 1.09
N GLU A 89 10.14 -9.08 0.26
CA GLU A 89 9.52 -9.39 -1.03
C GLU A 89 10.57 -9.30 -2.14
N TRP A 90 10.53 -10.21 -3.10
CA TRP A 90 11.33 -10.16 -4.31
C TRP A 90 10.52 -9.58 -5.45
N ILE A 91 11.15 -8.71 -6.24
CA ILE A 91 10.55 -8.09 -7.42
C ILE A 91 11.49 -8.30 -8.60
N ARG A 92 11.03 -8.93 -9.68
CA ARG A 92 11.75 -8.95 -10.95
C ARG A 92 11.26 -7.83 -11.84
N LEU A 93 12.19 -7.15 -12.50
CA LEU A 93 11.91 -6.10 -13.46
C LEU A 93 12.53 -6.45 -14.81
N GLU A 94 11.73 -6.55 -15.86
CA GLU A 94 12.24 -6.79 -17.22
C GLU A 94 11.61 -5.85 -18.22
N ASN A 95 12.38 -5.38 -19.19
CA ASN A 95 11.83 -4.58 -20.28
C ASN A 95 10.95 -5.46 -21.19
N TYR A 96 9.72 -5.02 -21.45
CA TYR A 96 8.83 -5.72 -22.36
C TYR A 96 8.97 -5.21 -23.79
N GLY A 97 9.83 -5.87 -24.56
CA GLY A 97 9.87 -5.77 -26.02
C GLY A 97 10.49 -4.49 -26.58
N ALA A 98 10.77 -4.50 -27.89
CA ALA A 98 11.45 -3.42 -28.60
C ALA A 98 10.53 -2.30 -29.12
N PHE A 99 9.22 -2.56 -29.20
CA PHE A 99 8.25 -1.67 -29.87
C PHE A 99 7.41 -0.81 -28.93
N HIS A 100 7.30 -1.21 -27.66
CA HIS A 100 6.56 -0.47 -26.67
C HIS A 100 7.35 -0.42 -25.37
N CYS A 101 7.75 0.78 -24.96
CA CYS A 101 8.57 0.92 -23.77
C CYS A 101 7.71 0.84 -22.51
N TRP A 102 7.70 -0.34 -21.90
CA TRP A 102 7.28 -0.55 -20.51
C TRP A 102 8.12 -1.68 -19.89
N MET A 103 8.03 -1.83 -18.57
CA MET A 103 8.64 -2.96 -17.87
C MET A 103 7.55 -3.89 -17.37
N ASN A 104 7.80 -5.19 -17.36
CA ASN A 104 6.99 -6.09 -16.56
C ASN A 104 7.62 -6.22 -15.18
N SER A 105 6.76 -6.31 -14.17
CA SER A 105 7.14 -6.73 -12.84
C SER A 105 6.52 -8.07 -12.47
N TRP A 106 7.29 -8.86 -11.74
CA TRP A 106 6.83 -10.06 -11.04
C TRP A 106 7.16 -9.88 -9.58
N SER A 107 6.31 -10.33 -8.67
CA SER A 107 6.66 -10.36 -7.26
C SER A 107 6.34 -11.69 -6.58
N ALA A 108 7.13 -12.02 -5.57
CA ALA A 108 7.02 -13.24 -4.78
C ALA A 108 7.79 -13.11 -3.47
N ASP A 109 7.43 -13.90 -2.46
CA ASP A 109 8.13 -13.91 -1.17
C ASP A 109 9.54 -14.54 -1.31
N GLN A 110 9.72 -15.44 -2.28
CA GLN A 110 11.00 -16.10 -2.56
C GLN A 110 11.49 -15.80 -3.97
N ARG A 111 12.80 -15.56 -4.10
CA ARG A 111 13.43 -15.18 -5.38
C ARG A 111 13.22 -16.22 -6.49
N ASP A 112 13.27 -17.50 -6.16
CA ASP A 112 13.13 -18.60 -7.12
C ASP A 112 11.68 -18.83 -7.57
N GLU A 113 10.71 -18.22 -6.89
CA GLU A 113 9.29 -18.26 -7.27
C GLU A 113 8.91 -17.18 -8.30
N LEU A 114 9.76 -16.17 -8.51
CA LEU A 114 9.55 -15.10 -9.50
C LEU A 114 9.25 -15.63 -10.91
N GLY A 115 9.84 -16.76 -11.31
CA GLY A 115 9.61 -17.37 -12.62
C GLY A 115 8.20 -17.98 -12.81
N ARG A 116 7.39 -18.03 -11.75
CA ARG A 116 6.00 -18.55 -11.78
C ARG A 116 4.96 -17.48 -11.43
N ALA A 117 5.39 -16.30 -10.99
CA ALA A 117 4.49 -15.21 -10.68
C ALA A 117 3.86 -14.63 -11.95
N ASP A 118 2.74 -13.93 -11.79
CA ASP A 118 2.11 -13.22 -12.89
C ASP A 118 2.87 -11.94 -13.24
N ALA A 119 3.06 -11.70 -14.53
CA ALA A 119 3.70 -10.49 -15.01
C ALA A 119 2.68 -9.34 -15.07
N LEU A 120 2.99 -8.21 -14.43
CA LEU A 120 2.18 -6.99 -14.51
C LEU A 120 2.93 -5.87 -15.24
N PRO A 121 2.27 -5.13 -16.16
CA PRO A 121 2.86 -3.93 -16.75
C PRO A 121 3.18 -2.91 -15.66
N THR A 122 4.40 -2.39 -15.67
CA THR A 122 4.96 -1.57 -14.62
C THR A 122 5.81 -0.45 -15.20
N PHE A 123 5.73 0.72 -14.56
CA PHE A 123 6.46 1.91 -14.93
C PHE A 123 7.13 2.51 -13.71
N PHE A 124 8.37 2.97 -13.87
CA PHE A 124 9.02 3.82 -12.88
C PHE A 124 8.83 5.27 -13.29
N ILE A 125 8.34 6.09 -12.38
CA ILE A 125 8.03 7.49 -12.66
C ILE A 125 8.84 8.35 -11.72
N HIS A 126 9.73 9.19 -12.26
CA HIS A 126 10.22 10.35 -11.54
C HIS A 126 9.06 11.34 -11.41
N ALA A 127 8.49 11.42 -10.21
CA ALA A 127 7.25 12.16 -9.97
C ALA A 127 7.53 13.65 -9.69
N ALA A 128 8.58 13.94 -8.91
CA ALA A 128 8.99 15.30 -8.60
C ALA A 128 10.41 15.34 -8.00
N ASP A 129 11.05 16.49 -8.08
CA ASP A 129 12.16 16.84 -7.19
C ASP A 129 11.63 17.63 -6.00
N ALA A 130 12.12 17.32 -4.81
CA ALA A 130 11.71 17.96 -3.57
C ALA A 130 12.91 18.28 -2.67
N LYS A 131 12.67 19.13 -1.67
CA LYS A 131 13.61 19.43 -0.61
C LYS A 131 12.96 19.12 0.73
N ILE A 132 13.39 18.05 1.38
CA ILE A 132 12.87 17.60 2.69
C ILE A 132 13.99 17.78 3.71
N ASP A 133 13.71 18.51 4.80
CA ASP A 133 14.69 18.84 5.84
C ASP A 133 16.03 19.37 5.31
N GLY A 134 15.95 20.23 4.30
CA GLY A 134 17.13 20.83 3.68
C GLY A 134 17.84 19.96 2.64
N LYS A 135 17.47 18.68 2.49
CA LYS A 135 18.10 17.72 1.57
C LYS A 135 17.33 17.64 0.26
N ALA A 136 18.05 17.71 -0.86
CA ALA A 136 17.47 17.49 -2.18
C ALA A 136 17.22 16.00 -2.40
N ILE A 137 15.96 15.64 -2.65
CA ILE A 137 15.53 14.28 -2.93
C ILE A 137 14.74 14.23 -4.23
N ALA A 138 14.85 13.12 -4.95
CA ALA A 138 13.99 12.78 -6.07
C ALA A 138 12.89 11.85 -5.56
N LEU A 139 11.64 12.19 -5.84
CA LEU A 139 10.46 11.39 -5.54
C LEU A 139 10.15 10.52 -6.76
N TRP A 140 9.96 9.23 -6.51
CA TRP A 140 9.71 8.22 -7.54
C TRP A 140 8.47 7.41 -7.19
N ALA A 141 7.65 7.08 -8.18
CA ALA A 141 6.54 6.14 -8.01
C ALA A 141 6.79 4.92 -8.90
N VAL A 142 6.45 3.72 -8.42
CA VAL A 142 6.30 2.54 -9.26
C VAL A 142 4.82 2.33 -9.48
N GLN A 143 4.36 2.55 -10.70
CA GLN A 143 2.99 2.23 -11.09
C GLN A 143 2.95 0.78 -11.54
N ILE A 144 2.13 -0.04 -10.89
CA ILE A 144 1.91 -1.44 -11.21
C ILE A 144 0.49 -1.57 -11.78
N GLY A 145 0.39 -2.17 -12.96
CA GLY A 145 -0.81 -2.23 -13.77
C GLY A 145 -1.00 -1.04 -14.72
N ALA A 146 -1.77 -1.28 -15.78
CA ALA A 146 -2.15 -0.29 -16.79
C ALA A 146 -3.66 -0.25 -17.06
N LEU A 147 -4.44 -0.97 -16.24
CA LEU A 147 -5.89 -1.04 -16.27
C LEU A 147 -6.47 -0.31 -15.04
N PRO A 148 -7.80 -0.13 -14.94
CA PRO A 148 -8.41 0.36 -13.72
C PRO A 148 -7.98 -0.44 -12.48
N GLY A 149 -7.71 0.26 -11.37
CA GLY A 149 -7.18 -0.36 -10.15
C GLY A 149 -5.65 -0.45 -10.09
N SER A 150 -4.93 0.46 -10.77
CA SER A 150 -3.47 0.53 -10.72
C SER A 150 -2.97 0.81 -9.30
N GLU A 151 -1.84 0.21 -8.96
CA GLU A 151 -1.22 0.30 -7.65
C GLU A 151 0.07 1.13 -7.70
N TYR A 152 0.39 1.80 -6.60
CA TYR A 152 1.56 2.66 -6.49
C TYR A 152 2.40 2.32 -5.26
N MET A 153 3.66 1.99 -5.52
CA MET A 153 4.72 2.00 -4.52
C MET A 153 5.42 3.36 -4.55
N LEU A 154 5.54 3.99 -3.37
CA LEU A 154 6.12 5.31 -3.23
C LEU A 154 7.60 5.18 -2.84
N LEU A 155 8.46 5.82 -3.60
CA LEU A 155 9.90 5.74 -3.47
C LEU A 155 10.52 7.14 -3.36
N SER A 156 11.70 7.19 -2.76
CA SER A 156 12.57 8.34 -2.85
C SER A 156 14.02 7.92 -3.03
N ARG A 157 14.82 8.84 -3.58
CA ARG A 157 16.25 8.67 -3.75
C ARG A 157 16.96 10.00 -3.52
N SER A 158 18.07 9.99 -2.78
CA SER A 158 18.90 11.18 -2.66
C SER A 158 19.54 11.52 -4.01
N ARG A 159 19.68 12.81 -4.32
CA ARG A 159 20.31 13.20 -5.59
C ARG A 159 21.80 12.78 -5.59
N GLY A 160 22.22 12.04 -6.61
CA GLY A 160 23.59 11.52 -6.73
C GLY A 160 23.88 10.28 -5.90
N SER A 161 22.88 9.66 -5.27
CA SER A 161 23.05 8.34 -4.66
C SER A 161 23.03 7.23 -5.71
N ASP A 162 23.36 6.03 -5.25
CA ASP A 162 23.35 4.80 -6.02
C ASP A 162 21.99 4.60 -6.75
N PRO A 163 21.99 4.43 -8.09
CA PRO A 163 20.76 4.15 -8.83
C PRO A 163 20.16 2.77 -8.53
N GLU A 164 20.92 1.88 -7.89
CA GLU A 164 20.54 0.51 -7.53
C GLU A 164 19.79 0.42 -6.19
N LYS A 165 19.42 1.57 -5.61
CA LYS A 165 18.77 1.62 -4.31
C LYS A 165 17.76 2.76 -4.19
N PHE A 166 16.58 2.43 -3.68
CA PHE A 166 15.53 3.38 -3.34
C PHE A 166 15.12 3.23 -1.87
N THR A 167 14.75 4.35 -1.26
CA THR A 167 14.04 4.36 0.02
C THR A 167 12.55 4.20 -0.26
N VAL A 168 11.92 3.22 0.35
CA VAL A 168 10.48 3.00 0.24
C VAL A 168 9.81 3.89 1.28
N LEU A 169 8.91 4.74 0.80
CA LEU A 169 8.19 5.68 1.64
C LEU A 169 7.01 4.97 2.32
N GLN A 170 6.66 5.42 3.53
CA GLN A 170 5.42 4.98 4.18
C GLN A 170 4.19 5.44 3.41
N LYS A 171 3.04 4.87 3.79
CA LYS A 171 1.73 5.16 3.20
C LYS A 171 0.76 5.52 4.31
N ALA A 172 0.93 6.70 4.91
CA ALA A 172 -0.10 7.25 5.79
C ALA A 172 -1.19 7.86 4.92
N CYS A 173 -2.22 7.06 4.64
CA CYS A 173 -3.32 7.50 3.80
C CYS A 173 -4.08 8.66 4.47
N PRO A 174 -4.37 9.75 3.75
CA PRO A 174 -5.31 10.76 4.23
C PRO A 174 -6.66 10.13 4.57
N GLU A 175 -7.27 10.52 5.70
CA GLU A 175 -8.52 9.88 6.18
C GLU A 175 -9.66 9.95 5.15
N ASP A 176 -9.72 11.03 4.37
CA ASP A 176 -10.71 11.25 3.32
C ASP A 176 -10.40 10.49 2.02
N ALA A 177 -9.18 9.97 1.88
CA ALA A 177 -8.75 9.12 0.77
C ALA A 177 -8.95 7.62 1.05
N ILE A 178 -9.28 7.24 2.29
CA ILE A 178 -9.57 5.86 2.65
C ILE A 178 -10.93 5.47 2.05
N ARG A 179 -10.92 4.43 1.21
CA ARG A 179 -12.13 3.77 0.71
C ARG A 179 -12.37 2.54 1.55
N ASN A 180 -13.63 2.28 1.86
CA ASN A 180 -14.05 1.07 2.55
C ASN A 180 -15.31 0.53 1.88
N GLY A 181 -15.36 -0.78 1.67
CA GLY A 181 -16.57 -1.50 1.28
C GLY A 181 -17.48 -1.79 2.47
N GLU A 182 -18.58 -2.50 2.23
CA GLU A 182 -19.31 -3.17 3.31
C GLU A 182 -18.41 -4.25 3.93
N ILE A 183 -18.51 -4.44 5.24
CA ILE A 183 -17.73 -5.47 5.95
C ILE A 183 -18.13 -6.85 5.42
N LEU A 184 -17.23 -7.47 4.66
CA LEU A 184 -17.37 -8.86 4.21
C LEU A 184 -16.80 -9.80 5.28
N SER A 185 -17.52 -9.95 6.40
CA SER A 185 -17.13 -10.80 7.53
C SER A 185 -15.76 -10.41 8.13
N ILE A 186 -14.74 -11.26 8.01
CA ILE A 186 -13.38 -11.06 8.54
C ILE A 186 -12.42 -10.35 7.55
N LEU A 187 -12.89 -10.03 6.34
CA LEU A 187 -12.07 -9.41 5.31
C LEU A 187 -12.02 -7.90 5.49
N ARG A 188 -10.81 -7.35 5.57
CA ARG A 188 -10.60 -5.90 5.51
C ARG A 188 -10.81 -5.45 4.07
N THR A 189 -11.68 -4.47 3.89
CA THR A 189 -11.99 -3.86 2.58
C THR A 189 -11.49 -2.43 2.48
N GLU A 190 -10.74 -1.98 3.49
CA GLU A 190 -10.16 -0.66 3.55
C GLU A 190 -8.91 -0.57 2.69
N TYR A 191 -8.84 0.42 1.82
CA TYR A 191 -7.66 0.71 1.01
C TYR A 191 -7.52 2.22 0.77
N CYS A 192 -6.30 2.66 0.49
CA CYS A 192 -6.03 4.05 0.17
C CYS A 192 -6.25 4.32 -1.32
N ALA A 193 -7.12 5.27 -1.67
CA ALA A 193 -7.38 5.64 -3.06
C ALA A 193 -6.93 7.09 -3.35
N ILE A 194 -5.90 7.23 -4.18
CA ILE A 194 -5.41 8.52 -4.66
C ILE A 194 -5.65 8.60 -6.17
N ASN A 195 -6.50 9.52 -6.59
CA ASN A 195 -7.01 9.60 -7.97
C ASN A 195 -6.48 10.82 -8.74
N SER A 196 -5.42 11.47 -8.24
CA SER A 196 -4.74 12.54 -8.98
C SER A 196 -3.22 12.49 -8.80
N LYS A 197 -2.48 12.92 -9.83
CA LYS A 197 -1.01 13.04 -9.78
C LYS A 197 -0.56 14.02 -8.69
N GLN A 198 -1.27 15.13 -8.54
CA GLN A 198 -0.89 16.18 -7.60
C GLN A 198 -1.02 15.67 -6.16
N ASP A 199 -2.14 15.04 -5.83
CA ASP A 199 -2.37 14.48 -4.49
C ASP A 199 -1.36 13.37 -4.18
N LEU A 200 -0.99 12.54 -5.17
CA LEU A 200 0.07 11.54 -5.00
C LEU A 200 1.41 12.20 -4.68
N ILE A 201 1.79 13.25 -5.40
CA ILE A 201 3.05 13.98 -5.17
C ILE A 201 3.06 14.66 -3.80
N GLU A 202 1.93 15.22 -3.36
CA GLU A 202 1.79 15.82 -2.03
C GLU A 202 1.95 14.77 -0.94
N LEU A 203 1.25 13.64 -1.06
CA LEU A 203 1.41 12.49 -0.16
C LEU A 203 2.87 12.01 -0.12
N MET A 204 3.53 11.88 -1.27
CA MET A 204 4.94 11.47 -1.34
C MET A 204 5.87 12.44 -0.60
N LYS A 205 5.62 13.76 -0.67
CA LYS A 205 6.42 14.76 0.06
C LYS A 205 6.23 14.63 1.56
N GLU A 206 4.99 14.43 2.00
CA GLU A 206 4.69 14.21 3.42
C GLU A 206 5.35 12.94 3.93
N MET A 207 5.25 11.83 3.19
CA MET A 207 5.82 10.54 3.58
C MET A 207 7.35 10.52 3.51
N ALA A 208 7.96 11.33 2.64
CA ALA A 208 9.39 11.51 2.61
C ALA A 208 9.96 12.24 3.85
N ALA A 209 9.11 12.94 4.61
CA ALA A 209 9.49 13.55 5.89
C ALA A 209 9.33 12.59 7.09
N GLN A 210 8.76 11.41 6.87
CA GLN A 210 8.55 10.39 7.90
C GLN A 210 9.67 9.35 7.89
N SER A 211 9.67 8.47 8.89
CA SER A 211 10.48 7.25 8.86
C SER A 211 10.15 6.45 7.58
N PRO A 212 11.14 5.83 6.92
CA PRO A 212 10.87 5.02 5.74
C PRO A 212 10.12 3.73 6.09
N ALA A 213 9.38 3.19 5.12
CA ALA A 213 8.76 1.87 5.22
C ALA A 213 9.75 0.74 4.90
N GLY A 214 10.86 1.04 4.24
CA GLY A 214 11.80 0.02 3.82
C GLY A 214 12.81 0.51 2.79
N GLN A 215 13.44 -0.44 2.11
CA GLN A 215 14.40 -0.21 1.04
C GLN A 215 14.14 -1.16 -0.12
N LEU A 216 14.17 -0.63 -1.34
CA LEU A 216 14.14 -1.42 -2.56
C LEU A 216 15.57 -1.44 -3.12
N ILE A 217 16.17 -2.63 -3.19
CA ILE A 217 17.60 -2.82 -3.45
C ILE A 217 17.78 -3.75 -4.65
N TYR A 218 18.53 -3.32 -5.64
CA TYR A 218 18.89 -4.14 -6.78
C TYR A 218 19.88 -5.23 -6.37
N VAL A 219 19.65 -6.45 -6.81
CA VAL A 219 20.48 -7.62 -6.46
C VAL A 219 21.28 -8.13 -7.66
N GLY A 220 20.84 -7.83 -8.88
CA GLY A 220 21.50 -8.24 -10.10
C GLY A 220 20.57 -8.93 -11.08
N ASP A 221 21.11 -9.24 -12.26
CA ASP A 221 20.40 -9.97 -13.29
C ASP A 221 19.98 -11.36 -12.81
N TYR A 222 18.85 -11.84 -13.31
CA TYR A 222 18.54 -13.26 -13.24
C TYR A 222 19.50 -14.01 -14.16
N LYS A 223 20.27 -14.95 -13.58
CA LYS A 223 21.08 -15.88 -14.34
C LYS A 223 20.30 -17.18 -14.43
N ASP A 224 19.86 -17.53 -15.63
CA ASP A 224 19.37 -18.85 -15.99
C ASP A 224 20.40 -19.95 -15.66
#